data_AF-A0A2V7CVH2-F1
#
_entry.id   AF-A0A2V7CVH2-F1
#
_cell.length_a   1.000
_cell.length_b   1.000
_cell.length_c   1.000
_cell.angle_alpha   90.00
_cell.angle_beta   90.00
_cell.angle_gamma   90.00
#
_symmetry.space_group_name_H-M   'P 1'
#
loop_
_entity.id
_entity.type
_entity.pdbx_description
1 polymer ?
#
loop_
_entity_poly.entity_id
_entity_poly.type
_entity_poly.pdbx_seq_one_letter_code
_entity_poly.pdbx_strand_id
1 'polypeptide(L)'
;MGSALEQGEAAVVIAAAKRIAALTKRLIETGYDVASTNGQGAFVTLDAERCLAKFMVDGVPDRAGFRSVVTPILDRLRDAGYKKIRLFGEMVNVLWPHTSGAATVWLEELCNELIADYELCLLCAYHVDPVDVELRRGILHRITRC
;
A
#
# COMPACT_ATOMS: atom_id res chain seq x y z
N MET A 1 0.43 11.93 2.46
CA MET A 1 -0.99 11.54 2.55
C MET A 1 -1.88 12.77 2.69
N GLY A 2 -1.77 13.57 3.76
CA GLY A 2 -2.46 14.87 3.86
C GLY A 2 -2.19 15.76 2.63
N SER A 3 -0.92 16.00 2.28
CA SER A 3 -0.54 16.77 1.09
C SER A 3 -1.05 16.23 -0.26
N ALA A 4 -1.43 14.96 -0.35
CA ALA A 4 -2.00 14.38 -1.58
C ALA A 4 -3.47 14.80 -1.73
N LEU A 5 -4.23 14.71 -0.63
CA LEU A 5 -5.62 15.11 -0.58
C LEU A 5 -5.78 16.63 -0.76
N GLU A 6 -4.86 17.41 -0.18
CA GLU A 6 -4.72 18.87 -0.41
C GLU A 6 -4.50 19.24 -1.89
N GLN A 7 -3.89 18.34 -2.67
CA GLN A 7 -3.58 18.53 -4.09
C GLN A 7 -4.65 17.95 -5.02
N GLY A 8 -5.75 17.43 -4.48
CA GLY A 8 -6.80 16.76 -5.26
C GLY A 8 -6.38 15.40 -5.82
N GLU A 9 -5.33 14.78 -5.28
CA GLU A 9 -4.89 13.44 -5.65
C GLU A 9 -5.64 12.38 -4.83
N ALA A 10 -5.79 11.17 -5.38
CA ALA A 10 -6.31 10.05 -4.62
C ALA A 10 -5.22 9.35 -3.80
N ALA A 11 -5.63 8.72 -2.71
CA ALA A 11 -4.76 8.05 -1.77
C ALA A 11 -5.33 6.67 -1.39
N VAL A 12 -4.52 5.62 -1.56
CA VAL A 12 -4.83 4.25 -1.15
C VAL A 12 -3.85 3.82 -0.06
N VAL A 13 -4.36 3.31 1.04
CA VAL A 13 -3.60 2.83 2.19
C VAL A 13 -3.93 1.38 2.45
N ILE A 14 -2.98 0.49 2.23
CA ILE A 14 -3.08 -0.93 2.54
C ILE A 14 -2.16 -1.20 3.73
N ALA A 15 -2.71 -1.29 4.93
CA ALA A 15 -1.93 -1.27 6.16
C ALA A 15 -2.54 -2.13 7.25
N ALA A 16 -1.80 -2.39 8.34
CA ALA A 16 -2.38 -3.09 9.49
C ALA A 16 -3.51 -2.24 10.11
N ALA A 17 -4.59 -2.86 10.59
CA ALA A 17 -5.75 -2.15 11.17
C ALA A 17 -5.36 -1.07 12.19
N LYS A 18 -4.42 -1.38 13.09
CA LYS A 18 -3.92 -0.44 14.11
C LYS A 18 -3.28 0.80 13.48
N ARG A 19 -2.56 0.64 12.37
CA ARG A 19 -1.91 1.73 11.64
C ARG A 19 -2.94 2.58 10.90
N ILE A 20 -3.94 1.96 10.28
CA ILE A 20 -5.06 2.66 9.62
C ILE A 20 -5.81 3.51 10.64
N ALA A 21 -6.11 2.96 11.81
CA ALA A 21 -6.79 3.70 12.89
C ALA A 21 -5.96 4.91 13.36
N ALA A 22 -4.65 4.72 13.58
CA ALA A 22 -3.76 5.80 13.98
C ALA A 22 -3.62 6.89 12.90
N LEU A 23 -3.52 6.50 11.63
CA LEU A 23 -3.44 7.44 10.51
C LEU A 23 -4.75 8.24 10.37
N THR A 24 -5.89 7.55 10.42
CA THR A 24 -7.22 8.16 10.30
C THR A 24 -7.46 9.17 11.42
N LYS A 25 -7.10 8.80 12.67
CA LYS A 25 -7.19 9.71 13.82
C LYS A 25 -6.38 10.99 13.60
N ARG A 26 -5.12 10.86 13.16
CA ARG A 26 -4.24 12.02 12.89
C ARG A 26 -4.76 12.90 11.74
N LEU A 27 -5.34 12.31 10.70
CA LEU A 27 -5.95 13.08 9.60
C LEU A 27 -7.14 13.90 10.12
N ILE A 28 -8.03 13.31 10.91
CA ILE A 28 -9.15 14.02 11.52
C ILE A 28 -8.66 15.16 12.43
N GLU A 29 -7.65 14.92 13.27
CA GLU A 29 -7.05 15.92 14.16
C GLU A 29 -6.39 17.09 13.41
N THR A 30 -5.98 16.88 12.16
CA THR A 30 -5.40 17.93 11.29
C THR A 30 -6.46 18.63 10.44
N GLY A 31 -7.75 18.39 10.71
CA GLY A 31 -8.87 19.05 10.03
C GLY A 31 -9.30 18.38 8.73
N TYR A 32 -8.73 17.21 8.37
CA TYR A 32 -9.19 16.46 7.21
C TYR A 32 -10.46 15.68 7.53
N ASP A 33 -11.52 15.98 6.81
CA ASP A 33 -12.72 15.18 6.84
C ASP A 33 -12.55 13.93 5.96
N VAL A 34 -12.03 12.87 6.59
CA VAL A 34 -11.88 11.54 5.99
C VAL A 34 -13.25 10.95 5.59
N ALA A 35 -14.33 11.34 6.26
CA ALA A 35 -15.66 10.81 6.00
C ALA A 35 -16.30 11.41 4.73
N SER A 36 -16.14 12.72 4.49
CA SER A 36 -16.60 13.34 3.22
C SER A 36 -15.72 13.00 2.02
N THR A 37 -14.40 12.83 2.21
CA THR A 37 -13.50 12.37 1.14
C THR A 37 -13.71 10.90 0.77
N ASN A 38 -14.17 10.06 1.71
CA ASN A 38 -14.67 8.71 1.41
C ASN A 38 -15.87 8.72 0.44
N GLY A 39 -16.73 9.75 0.51
CA GLY A 39 -17.88 9.92 -0.37
C GLY A 39 -17.51 10.19 -1.84
N GLN A 40 -16.34 10.77 -2.09
CA GLN A 40 -15.77 10.94 -3.43
C GLN A 40 -14.74 9.86 -3.81
N GLY A 41 -14.38 8.97 -2.88
CA GLY A 41 -13.39 7.91 -3.08
C GLY A 41 -11.93 8.38 -3.04
N ALA A 42 -11.65 9.64 -2.70
CA ALA A 42 -10.30 10.21 -2.71
C ALA A 42 -9.34 9.53 -1.72
N PHE A 43 -9.86 8.88 -0.68
CA PHE A 43 -9.07 8.17 0.32
C PHE A 43 -9.65 6.77 0.55
N VAL A 44 -8.88 5.73 0.25
CA VAL A 44 -9.29 4.33 0.41
C VAL A 44 -8.35 3.64 1.39
N THR A 45 -8.91 2.94 2.38
CA THR A 45 -8.12 2.13 3.32
C THR A 45 -8.49 0.66 3.23
N LEU A 46 -7.48 -0.20 3.26
CA LEU A 46 -7.62 -1.65 3.21
C LEU A 46 -6.76 -2.27 4.29
N ASP A 47 -7.33 -3.24 5.01
CA ASP A 47 -6.57 -4.03 5.97
C ASP A 47 -5.61 -4.99 5.25
N ALA A 48 -4.32 -4.87 5.54
CA ALA A 48 -3.26 -5.64 4.89
C ALA A 48 -3.36 -7.15 5.15
N GLU A 49 -3.73 -7.59 6.36
CA GLU A 49 -3.90 -9.00 6.70
C GLU A 49 -5.05 -9.61 5.91
N ARG A 50 -6.18 -8.88 5.83
CA ARG A 50 -7.34 -9.29 5.02
C ARG A 50 -7.05 -9.29 3.53
N CYS A 51 -6.22 -8.37 3.04
CA CYS A 51 -5.78 -8.39 1.65
C CYS A 51 -4.93 -9.63 1.37
N LEU A 52 -3.90 -9.90 2.16
CA LEU A 52 -3.04 -11.07 2.03
C LEU A 52 -3.85 -12.37 2.04
N ALA A 53 -4.79 -12.52 2.98
CA ALA A 53 -5.62 -13.71 3.10
C ALA A 53 -6.42 -14.07 1.83
N LYS A 54 -6.64 -13.12 0.91
CA LYS A 54 -7.37 -13.34 -0.35
C LYS A 54 -6.52 -13.89 -1.48
N PHE A 55 -5.19 -13.78 -1.40
CA PHE A 55 -4.31 -14.16 -2.50
C PHE A 55 -3.11 -15.01 -2.07
N MET A 56 -3.02 -15.42 -0.81
CA MET A 56 -2.00 -16.37 -0.37
C MET A 56 -2.44 -17.80 -0.69
N VAL A 57 -1.60 -18.55 -1.41
CA VAL A 57 -1.77 -19.97 -1.73
C VAL A 57 -0.53 -20.71 -1.25
N ASP A 58 -0.70 -21.68 -0.35
CA ASP A 58 0.41 -22.47 0.22
C ASP A 58 1.57 -21.62 0.77
N GLY A 59 1.26 -20.46 1.36
CA GLY A 59 2.26 -19.56 1.93
C GLY A 59 2.99 -18.68 0.91
N VAL A 60 2.56 -18.68 -0.36
CA VAL A 60 3.10 -17.84 -1.44
C VAL A 60 2.01 -16.92 -2.00
N PRO A 61 2.31 -15.64 -2.28
CA PRO A 61 1.39 -14.76 -3.00
C PRO A 61 1.05 -15.26 -4.42
N ASP A 62 -0.23 -15.42 -4.72
CA ASP A 62 -0.73 -15.62 -6.08
C ASP A 62 -0.86 -14.28 -6.82
N ARG A 63 -0.28 -14.22 -8.02
CA ARG A 63 -0.23 -13.01 -8.84
C ARG A 63 -1.62 -12.55 -9.27
N ALA A 64 -2.46 -13.47 -9.74
CA ALA A 64 -3.79 -13.14 -10.23
C ALA A 64 -4.69 -12.67 -9.08
N GLY A 65 -4.63 -13.37 -7.94
CA GLY A 65 -5.28 -13.00 -6.69
C GLY A 65 -4.87 -11.60 -6.22
N PHE A 66 -3.57 -11.30 -6.18
CA PHE A 66 -3.06 -9.97 -5.83
C PHE A 66 -3.66 -8.88 -6.72
N ARG A 67 -3.60 -9.07 -8.05
CA ARG A 67 -4.18 -8.10 -9.00
C ARG A 67 -5.68 -7.94 -8.80
N SER A 68 -6.42 -9.04 -8.58
CA SER A 68 -7.86 -9.00 -8.38
C SER A 68 -8.28 -8.20 -7.14
N VAL A 69 -7.41 -8.10 -6.13
CA VAL A 69 -7.67 -7.33 -4.91
C VAL A 69 -7.37 -5.85 -5.10
N VAL A 70 -6.27 -5.51 -5.78
CA VAL A 70 -5.76 -4.13 -5.81
C VAL A 70 -6.21 -3.35 -7.04
N THR A 71 -6.20 -3.96 -8.23
CA THR A 71 -6.50 -3.26 -9.50
C THR A 71 -7.90 -2.65 -9.56
N PRO A 72 -8.99 -3.29 -9.07
CA PRO A 72 -10.33 -2.69 -9.15
C PRO A 72 -10.46 -1.38 -8.37
N ILE A 73 -9.66 -1.21 -7.32
CA ILE A 73 -9.63 0.01 -6.52
C ILE A 73 -8.96 1.12 -7.31
N LEU A 74 -7.84 0.83 -7.95
CA LEU A 74 -7.11 1.80 -8.77
C LEU A 74 -7.91 2.19 -10.01
N ASP A 75 -8.56 1.23 -10.67
CA ASP A 75 -9.41 1.48 -11.83
C ASP A 75 -10.58 2.38 -11.47
N ARG A 76 -11.28 2.10 -10.34
CA ARG A 76 -12.34 2.97 -9.83
C ARG A 76 -11.87 4.41 -9.59
N LEU A 77 -10.65 4.60 -9.10
CA LEU A 77 -10.10 5.94 -8.87
C LEU A 77 -9.77 6.65 -10.20
N ARG A 78 -9.24 5.92 -11.18
CA ARG A 78 -9.00 6.46 -12.53
C ARG A 78 -10.32 6.85 -13.21
N ASP A 79 -11.33 6.00 -13.13
CA ASP A 79 -12.66 6.24 -13.68
C ASP A 79 -13.37 7.43 -13.02
N ALA A 80 -13.08 7.67 -11.73
CA ALA A 80 -13.53 8.86 -11.01
C ALA A 80 -12.76 10.15 -11.40
N GLY A 81 -11.77 10.06 -12.29
CA GLY A 81 -11.03 11.21 -12.84
C GLY A 81 -9.75 11.57 -12.09
N TYR A 82 -9.29 10.77 -11.13
CA TYR A 82 -8.05 11.04 -10.41
C TYR A 82 -6.83 10.74 -11.30
N LYS A 83 -6.10 11.80 -11.68
CA LYS A 83 -4.90 11.69 -12.53
C LYS A 83 -3.67 11.14 -11.82
N LYS A 84 -3.64 11.25 -10.49
CA LYS A 84 -2.54 10.77 -9.64
C LYS A 84 -3.12 10.02 -8.46
N ILE A 85 -2.54 8.85 -8.19
CA ILE A 85 -2.90 8.00 -7.06
C ILE A 85 -1.63 7.73 -6.26
N ARG A 86 -1.70 8.02 -4.96
CA ARG A 86 -0.64 7.64 -4.01
C ARG A 86 -1.00 6.34 -3.34
N LEU A 87 -0.10 5.37 -3.39
CA LEU A 87 -0.27 4.09 -2.71
C LEU A 87 0.69 4.02 -1.52
N PHE A 88 0.16 3.57 -0.40
CA PHE A 88 0.91 3.20 0.79
C PHE A 88 0.62 1.73 1.11
N GLY A 89 1.65 0.91 1.29
CA GLY A 89 1.50 -0.53 1.51
C GLY A 89 2.36 -1.06 2.66
N GLU A 90 1.77 -1.80 3.59
CA GLU A 90 2.47 -2.58 4.62
C GLU A 90 2.31 -4.10 4.44
N MET A 91 1.71 -4.58 3.33
CA MET A 91 1.49 -6.02 3.12
C MET A 91 2.81 -6.83 3.19
N VAL A 92 3.90 -6.29 2.64
CA VAL A 92 5.26 -6.88 2.76
C VAL A 92 5.70 -6.98 4.23
N ASN A 93 5.51 -5.90 5.00
CA ASN A 93 5.87 -5.86 6.42
C ASN A 93 5.02 -6.82 7.26
N VAL A 94 3.75 -7.00 6.92
CA VAL A 94 2.83 -7.95 7.58
C VAL A 94 3.16 -9.39 7.21
N LEU A 95 3.59 -9.65 5.98
CA LEU A 95 3.90 -11.00 5.50
C LEU A 95 5.24 -11.54 6.03
N TRP A 96 6.23 -10.66 6.18
CA TRP A 96 7.61 -11.03 6.55
C TRP A 96 7.75 -11.91 7.80
N PRO A 97 7.11 -11.62 8.94
CA PRO A 97 7.30 -12.42 10.16
C PRO A 97 6.73 -13.83 10.09
N HIS A 98 5.92 -14.13 9.05
CA HIS A 98 5.10 -15.34 8.99
C HIS A 98 5.42 -16.24 7.78
N THR A 99 6.37 -15.85 6.92
CA THR A 99 6.67 -16.58 5.68
C THR A 99 8.16 -16.66 5.38
N SER A 100 8.52 -17.40 4.33
CA SER A 100 9.88 -17.41 3.83
C SER A 100 10.26 -16.05 3.21
N GLY A 101 11.55 -15.72 3.23
CA GLY A 101 12.06 -14.52 2.56
C GLY A 101 11.69 -14.49 1.07
N ALA A 102 11.61 -15.65 0.41
CA ALA A 102 11.22 -15.75 -1.00
C ALA A 102 9.78 -15.30 -1.26
N ALA A 103 8.82 -15.67 -0.40
CA ALA A 103 7.43 -15.24 -0.52
C ALA A 103 7.29 -13.72 -0.34
N THR A 104 8.10 -13.13 0.55
CA THR A 104 8.09 -11.68 0.77
C THR A 104 8.72 -10.91 -0.39
N VAL A 105 9.86 -11.38 -0.92
CA VAL A 105 10.47 -10.81 -2.14
C VAL A 105 9.52 -10.90 -3.31
N TRP A 106 8.82 -12.02 -3.48
CA TRP A 106 7.82 -12.17 -4.53
C TRP A 106 6.69 -11.14 -4.43
N LEU A 107 6.16 -10.90 -3.22
CA LEU A 107 5.15 -9.86 -3.03
C LEU A 107 5.67 -8.45 -3.36
N GLU A 108 6.95 -8.17 -3.08
CA GLU A 108 7.59 -6.91 -3.45
C GLU A 108 7.66 -6.75 -4.98
N GLU A 109 8.02 -7.80 -5.71
CA GLU A 109 8.02 -7.81 -7.17
C GLU A 109 6.61 -7.54 -7.74
N LEU A 110 5.57 -8.19 -7.20
CA LEU A 110 4.18 -7.92 -7.60
C LEU A 110 3.78 -6.46 -7.38
N CYS A 111 4.21 -5.86 -6.27
CA CYS A 111 3.96 -4.45 -5.98
C CYS A 111 4.69 -3.53 -6.96
N ASN A 112 5.94 -3.84 -7.31
CA ASN A 112 6.74 -3.07 -8.26
C ASN A 112 6.13 -3.08 -9.67
N GLU A 113 5.64 -4.22 -10.13
CA GLU A 113 4.90 -4.31 -11.39
C GLU A 113 3.64 -3.45 -11.37
N LEU A 114 2.86 -3.50 -10.29
CA LEU A 114 1.65 -2.69 -10.16
C LEU A 114 1.96 -1.19 -10.20
N ILE A 115 3.02 -0.76 -9.54
CA ILE A 115 3.46 0.64 -9.54
C ILE A 115 3.82 1.10 -10.96
N ALA A 116 4.50 0.25 -11.73
CA ALA A 116 4.86 0.54 -13.12
C ALA A 116 3.61 0.62 -14.01
N ASP A 117 2.70 -0.36 -13.90
CA ASP A 117 1.45 -0.40 -14.68
C ASP A 117 0.54 0.81 -14.43
N TYR A 118 0.52 1.30 -13.18
CA TYR A 118 -0.39 2.36 -12.76
C TYR A 118 0.24 3.75 -12.63
N GLU A 119 1.55 3.87 -12.85
CA GLU A 119 2.34 5.09 -12.62
C GLU A 119 2.13 5.68 -11.21
N LEU A 120 2.11 4.81 -10.19
CA LEU A 120 1.79 5.20 -8.82
C LEU A 120 2.95 5.92 -8.14
N CYS A 121 2.65 6.97 -7.37
CA CYS A 121 3.61 7.52 -6.41
C CYS A 121 3.55 6.71 -5.11
N LEU A 122 4.48 5.74 -4.96
CA LEU A 122 4.56 4.90 -3.76
C LEU A 122 5.19 5.65 -2.58
N LEU A 123 4.51 5.64 -1.44
CA LEU A 123 5.09 5.97 -0.14
C LEU A 123 5.28 4.66 0.63
N CYS A 124 6.43 4.00 0.51
CA CYS A 124 6.77 2.91 1.43
C CYS A 124 7.22 3.50 2.77
N ALA A 125 6.49 3.26 3.85
CA ALA A 125 7.10 3.31 5.18
C ALA A 125 7.62 1.91 5.52
N TYR A 126 8.94 1.75 5.45
CA TYR A 126 9.59 0.62 6.07
C TYR A 126 9.77 0.91 7.55
N HIS A 127 9.29 0.01 8.41
CA HIS A 127 9.79 -0.08 9.78
C HIS A 127 11.21 -0.65 9.70
N VAL A 128 12.19 0.18 10.07
CA VAL A 128 13.55 -0.27 10.31
C VAL A 128 13.62 -0.68 11.77
N ASP A 129 13.56 -1.99 12.03
CA ASP A 129 14.03 -2.51 13.31
C ASP A 129 15.56 -2.37 13.33
N PRO A 130 16.20 -1.85 14.40
CA PRO A 130 17.63 -1.54 14.41
C PRO A 130 18.57 -2.75 14.33
N VAL A 131 18.04 -3.98 14.41
CA VAL A 131 18.84 -5.16 14.77
C VAL A 131 19.34 -5.97 13.54
N ASP A 132 18.84 -5.73 12.33
CA ASP A 132 19.27 -6.49 11.14
C ASP A 132 19.60 -5.59 9.94
N VAL A 133 20.61 -4.74 10.12
CA VAL A 133 21.15 -3.85 9.07
C VAL A 133 22.04 -4.62 8.08
N GLU A 134 22.66 -5.73 8.49
CA GLU A 134 23.67 -6.42 7.68
C GLU A 134 23.12 -7.44 6.67
N LEU A 135 21.94 -8.02 6.91
CA LEU A 135 21.29 -8.88 5.90
C LEU A 135 20.70 -8.10 4.70
N ARG A 136 20.60 -6.76 4.81
CA ARG A 136 19.83 -5.92 3.88
C ARG A 136 20.63 -5.36 2.69
N ARG A 137 21.92 -5.65 2.57
CA ARG A 137 22.78 -5.03 1.52
C ARG A 137 22.54 -5.53 0.09
N GLY A 138 21.78 -6.60 -0.12
CA GLY A 138 21.61 -7.22 -1.45
C GLY A 138 20.28 -6.97 -2.16
N ILE A 139 19.25 -6.41 -1.50
CA ILE A 139 17.86 -6.51 -1.99
C ILE A 139 17.20 -5.16 -2.28
N LEU A 140 17.71 -4.04 -1.74
CA LEU A 140 16.97 -2.77 -1.81
C LEU A 140 17.35 -1.93 -3.03
N HIS A 141 16.76 -2.25 -4.19
CA HIS A 141 16.80 -1.38 -5.36
C HIS A 141 15.58 -0.46 -5.47
N ARG A 142 15.88 0.84 -5.51
CA ARG A 142 15.10 1.98 -6.06
C ARG A 142 13.82 2.41 -5.32
N ILE A 143 14.05 3.31 -4.37
CA ILE A 143 13.09 4.35 -3.99
C ILE A 143 13.24 5.53 -4.96
N THR A 144 12.12 6.23 -5.24
CA THR A 144 11.89 7.43 -6.10
C THR A 144 11.59 7.14 -7.59
N ARG A 145 10.57 7.75 -8.22
CA ARG A 145 10.24 9.18 -8.26
C ARG A 145 8.75 9.46 -8.47
N CYS A 146 8.23 10.47 -7.76
CA CYS A 146 7.53 11.56 -8.44
C CYS A 146 8.62 12.54 -8.89
#